data_AF-A0A3A8GIR4-F1
#
_entry.id   AF-A0A3A8GIR4-F1
#
_cell.length_a   1.000
_cell.length_b   1.000
_cell.length_c   1.000
_cell.angle_alpha   90.00
_cell.angle_beta   90.00
_cell.angle_gamma   90.00
#
_symmetry.space_group_name_H-M   'P 1'
#
loop_
_entity.id
_entity.type
_entity.pdbx_description
1 polymer ?
#
loop_
_entity_poly.entity_id
_entity_poly.type
_entity_poly.pdbx_seq_one_letter_code
_entity_poly.pdbx_strand_id
1 'polypeptide(L)'
;MKRWLLWGCVLVAGCGTREANVRRDALPAAPANTVVFEGSCDASGAVELGQGLFVVADDEDNILRVYDARKGGRPLRTVDLTPSLDLPVKKKPPETDIEAGSRLGNLAFWLTSHGRNSAGKKQPARLRFFATGVEDPEHVQVVGQPYTQLLEDLLADARLAPYGLAQAEPLPPKEPGGLNIEGMTAMLDAPGMLIGFRSPLTQGKALVVPLLNPEAVVRDGSPARFGEPRLLELGGLGIRSLSSWRGRYLIMAGATASEAKSRLFTWKGGDDAPVPVPSVDLSGVNPEAFFTPDTSEDILLLSDDGTVQVDGVECKRQKDPALKRFRGVWTALPESP
;
A
#
# COMPACT_ATOMS: atom_id res chain seq x y z
N MET A 1 -65.75 -33.76 36.14
CA MET A 1 -66.50 -32.53 36.49
C MET A 1 -66.06 -31.41 35.55
N LYS A 2 -67.04 -30.75 34.89
CA LYS A 2 -67.03 -29.46 34.13
C LYS A 2 -66.00 -29.32 32.97
N ARG A 3 -66.38 -29.46 31.68
CA ARG A 3 -67.10 -28.53 30.76
C ARG A 3 -66.39 -27.16 30.59
N TRP A 4 -65.63 -26.97 29.50
CA TRP A 4 -65.97 -26.40 28.17
C TRP A 4 -65.83 -24.87 28.10
N LEU A 5 -65.06 -24.35 27.14
CA LEU A 5 -65.59 -23.48 26.06
C LEU A 5 -64.59 -23.35 24.89
N LEU A 6 -65.12 -23.51 23.68
CA LEU A 6 -64.48 -23.30 22.38
C LEU A 6 -64.44 -21.81 22.00
N TRP A 7 -63.53 -21.47 21.08
CA TRP A 7 -63.71 -20.64 19.87
C TRP A 7 -62.34 -20.60 19.17
N GLY A 8 -62.13 -20.73 17.86
CA GLY A 8 -62.94 -20.91 16.66
C GLY A 8 -61.92 -21.00 15.51
N CYS A 9 -62.20 -21.82 14.49
CA CYS A 9 -61.31 -22.02 13.34
C CYS A 9 -61.22 -20.77 12.45
N VAL A 10 -60.01 -20.48 11.94
CA VAL A 10 -59.83 -19.99 10.57
C VAL A 10 -58.62 -20.71 9.96
N LEU A 11 -58.89 -21.49 8.92
CA LEU A 11 -57.90 -22.00 7.97
C LEU A 11 -57.54 -20.87 7.01
N VAL A 12 -56.25 -20.58 6.85
CA VAL A 12 -55.72 -19.99 5.61
C VAL A 12 -54.56 -20.85 5.15
N ALA A 13 -54.77 -21.56 4.05
CA ALA A 13 -53.71 -22.17 3.28
C ALA A 13 -52.99 -21.07 2.49
N GLY A 14 -51.66 -21.03 2.61
CA GLY A 14 -50.80 -20.15 1.85
C GLY A 14 -49.43 -20.79 1.69
N CYS A 15 -49.27 -21.62 0.65
CA CYS A 15 -47.95 -21.97 0.14
C CYS A 15 -47.28 -20.69 -0.38
N GLY A 16 -46.06 -20.45 0.06
CA GLY A 16 -45.25 -19.32 -0.38
C GLY A 16 -43.88 -19.43 0.23
N THR A 17 -43.05 -20.28 -0.35
CA THR A 17 -41.60 -20.24 -0.17
C THR A 17 -41.12 -18.86 -0.61
N ARG A 18 -40.88 -17.95 0.34
CA ARG A 18 -40.12 -16.73 0.11
C ARG A 18 -38.67 -17.14 -0.11
N GLU A 19 -38.32 -17.46 -1.34
CA GLU A 19 -36.94 -17.35 -1.78
C GLU A 19 -36.54 -15.88 -1.64
N ALA A 20 -35.72 -15.61 -0.63
CA ALA A 20 -35.03 -14.34 -0.51
C ALA A 20 -34.06 -14.25 -1.69
N ASN A 21 -34.51 -13.57 -2.75
CA ASN A 21 -33.70 -13.27 -3.90
C ASN A 21 -32.68 -12.20 -3.48
N VAL A 22 -31.56 -12.66 -2.91
CA VAL A 22 -30.38 -11.81 -2.68
C VAL A 22 -29.92 -11.37 -4.05
N ARG A 23 -30.20 -10.12 -4.42
CA ARG A 23 -29.52 -9.48 -5.54
C ARG A 23 -28.03 -9.54 -5.24
N ARG A 24 -27.34 -10.43 -5.94
CA ARG A 24 -25.89 -10.36 -6.10
C ARG A 24 -25.64 -9.11 -6.93
N ASP A 25 -25.33 -8.00 -6.27
CA ASP A 25 -24.76 -6.87 -6.99
C ASP A 25 -23.47 -7.38 -7.63
N ALA A 26 -23.49 -7.47 -8.96
CA ALA A 26 -22.30 -7.79 -9.72
C ALA A 26 -21.28 -6.68 -9.45
N LEU A 27 -20.04 -7.08 -9.15
CA LEU A 27 -18.92 -6.14 -9.06
C LEU A 27 -18.92 -5.23 -10.30
N PRO A 28 -18.56 -3.94 -10.17
CA PRO A 28 -18.34 -3.11 -11.35
C PRO A 28 -17.38 -3.87 -12.28
N ALA A 29 -17.74 -3.93 -13.56
CA ALA A 29 -16.91 -4.58 -14.57
C ALA A 29 -15.50 -4.00 -14.47
N ALA A 30 -14.50 -4.87 -14.31
CA ALA A 30 -13.13 -4.43 -14.15
C ALA A 30 -12.72 -3.58 -15.37
N PRO A 31 -11.89 -2.53 -15.19
CA PRO A 31 -11.40 -1.74 -16.30
C PRO A 31 -10.82 -2.61 -17.42
N ALA A 32 -10.91 -2.16 -18.67
CA ALA A 32 -10.17 -2.79 -19.76
C ALA A 32 -8.69 -2.94 -19.36
N ASN A 33 -8.06 -4.06 -19.71
CA ASN A 33 -6.67 -4.41 -19.32
C ASN A 33 -6.44 -4.70 -17.83
N THR A 34 -7.49 -5.13 -17.11
CA THR A 34 -7.33 -5.67 -15.75
C THR A 34 -6.68 -7.05 -15.75
N VAL A 35 -5.71 -7.25 -14.87
CA VAL A 35 -5.11 -8.53 -14.49
C VAL A 35 -5.48 -8.82 -13.04
N VAL A 36 -5.79 -10.08 -12.72
CA VAL A 36 -6.13 -10.50 -11.34
C VAL A 36 -5.00 -11.34 -10.79
N PHE A 37 -4.59 -11.04 -9.56
CA PHE A 37 -3.57 -11.78 -8.81
C PHE A 37 -4.21 -12.45 -7.60
N GLU A 38 -3.80 -13.67 -7.29
CA GLU A 38 -4.38 -14.47 -6.20
C GLU A 38 -3.43 -14.56 -4.99
N GLY A 39 -3.98 -14.88 -3.82
CA GLY A 39 -3.22 -15.14 -2.59
C GLY A 39 -2.96 -13.93 -1.69
N SER A 40 -3.42 -12.75 -2.09
CA SER A 40 -3.31 -11.46 -1.38
C SER A 40 -4.52 -10.59 -1.79
N CYS A 41 -4.87 -9.57 -0.99
CA CYS A 41 -5.99 -8.67 -1.29
C CYS A 41 -5.58 -7.19 -1.27
N ASP A 42 -4.60 -6.81 -0.46
CA ASP A 42 -4.31 -5.41 -0.13
C ASP A 42 -2.91 -5.08 -0.68
N ALA A 43 -2.77 -4.99 -2.01
CA ALA A 43 -1.46 -4.74 -2.62
C ALA A 43 -0.94 -3.34 -2.31
N SER A 44 0.10 -3.25 -1.48
CA SER A 44 0.59 -2.01 -0.87
C SER A 44 2.00 -1.62 -1.33
N GLY A 45 2.80 -2.57 -1.81
CA GLY A 45 4.13 -2.27 -2.36
C GLY A 45 4.53 -3.22 -3.48
N ALA A 46 5.30 -2.75 -4.44
CA ALA A 46 5.78 -3.58 -5.54
C ALA A 46 7.14 -3.16 -6.06
N VAL A 47 7.94 -4.14 -6.49
CA VAL A 47 9.27 -3.91 -7.08
C VAL A 47 9.49 -4.78 -8.31
N GLU A 48 10.01 -4.19 -9.39
CA GLU A 48 10.39 -4.91 -10.60
C GLU A 48 11.58 -5.86 -10.36
N LEU A 49 11.42 -7.11 -10.80
CA LEU A 49 12.48 -8.11 -10.85
C LEU A 49 13.05 -8.30 -12.27
N GLY A 50 12.43 -7.69 -13.27
CA GLY A 50 12.78 -7.81 -14.69
C GLY A 50 11.99 -8.92 -15.40
N GLN A 51 12.08 -8.97 -16.73
CA GLN A 51 11.38 -9.96 -17.58
C GLN A 51 9.86 -10.01 -17.37
N GLY A 52 9.25 -8.89 -16.96
CA GLY A 52 7.82 -8.83 -16.64
C GLY A 52 7.44 -9.45 -15.29
N LEU A 53 8.43 -9.84 -14.49
CA LEU A 53 8.24 -10.30 -13.12
C LEU A 53 8.37 -9.15 -12.13
N PHE A 54 7.60 -9.25 -11.06
CA PHE A 54 7.63 -8.30 -9.96
C PHE A 54 7.32 -9.00 -8.65
N VAL A 55 7.81 -8.42 -7.57
CA VAL A 55 7.53 -8.84 -6.20
C VAL A 55 6.56 -7.85 -5.58
N VAL A 56 5.56 -8.36 -4.87
CA VAL A 56 4.46 -7.59 -4.27
C VAL A 56 4.41 -7.87 -2.77
N ALA A 57 4.16 -6.82 -2.00
CA ALA A 57 3.82 -6.86 -0.59
C ALA A 57 2.31 -6.65 -0.39
N ASP A 58 1.81 -7.18 0.74
CA ASP A 58 0.45 -7.02 1.24
C ASP A 58 0.58 -6.46 2.68
N ASP A 59 -0.17 -5.42 3.03
CA ASP A 59 -0.07 -4.78 4.35
C ASP A 59 -0.63 -5.66 5.49
N GLU A 60 -1.39 -6.71 5.19
CA GLU A 60 -2.01 -7.61 6.16
C GLU A 60 -1.15 -8.87 6.47
N ASP A 61 0.05 -9.02 5.88
CA ASP A 61 1.00 -10.09 6.23
C ASP A 61 2.50 -9.75 6.01
N ASN A 62 3.38 -10.73 6.28
CA ASN A 62 4.84 -10.61 6.12
C ASN A 62 5.36 -11.40 4.91
N ILE A 63 4.51 -11.65 3.90
CA ILE A 63 4.83 -12.51 2.77
C ILE A 63 5.01 -11.66 1.51
N LEU A 64 6.19 -11.70 0.92
CA LEU A 64 6.39 -11.19 -0.43
C LEU A 64 5.95 -12.24 -1.45
N ARG A 65 5.35 -11.78 -2.54
CA ARG A 65 4.78 -12.65 -3.59
C ARG A 65 5.31 -12.26 -4.95
N VAL A 66 5.88 -13.22 -5.67
CA VAL A 66 6.40 -12.99 -7.02
C VAL A 66 5.34 -13.38 -8.04
N TYR A 67 5.04 -12.48 -8.97
CA TYR A 67 4.05 -12.68 -10.02
C TYR A 67 4.61 -12.36 -11.40
N ASP A 68 3.96 -12.91 -12.42
CA ASP A 68 4.05 -12.42 -13.79
C ASP A 68 2.99 -11.32 -13.98
N ALA A 69 3.44 -10.10 -14.31
CA ALA A 69 2.59 -8.90 -14.37
C ALA A 69 1.55 -8.90 -15.51
N ARG A 70 1.74 -9.72 -16.54
CA ARG A 70 0.81 -9.83 -17.68
C ARG A 70 -0.14 -11.01 -17.48
N LYS A 71 0.36 -12.14 -16.97
CA LYS A 71 -0.43 -13.36 -16.77
C LYS A 71 -1.31 -13.31 -15.53
N GLY A 72 -0.82 -12.71 -14.44
CA GLY A 72 -1.48 -12.74 -13.14
C GLY A 72 -1.66 -14.16 -12.57
N GLY A 73 -2.74 -14.36 -11.83
CA GLY A 73 -3.09 -15.61 -11.17
C GLY A 73 -2.32 -15.83 -9.87
N ARG A 74 -2.08 -17.10 -9.54
CA ARG A 74 -1.34 -17.51 -8.34
C ARG A 74 0.11 -17.01 -8.35
N PRO A 75 0.69 -16.70 -7.18
CA PRO A 75 2.09 -16.33 -7.10
C PRO A 75 2.96 -17.46 -7.63
N LEU A 76 3.96 -17.11 -8.42
CA LEU A 76 5.00 -18.03 -8.87
C LEU A 76 5.84 -18.50 -7.69
N ARG A 77 6.07 -17.60 -6.73
CA ARG A 77 6.79 -17.84 -5.48
C ARG A 77 6.28 -16.96 -4.36
N THR A 78 6.51 -17.40 -3.14
CA THR A 78 6.25 -16.63 -1.91
C THR A 78 7.47 -16.67 -1.00
N VAL A 79 7.76 -15.56 -0.34
CA VAL A 79 8.87 -15.42 0.61
C VAL A 79 8.30 -14.97 1.95
N ASP A 80 8.37 -15.82 2.96
CA ASP A 80 8.01 -15.44 4.34
C ASP A 80 9.17 -14.66 4.97
N LEU A 81 8.95 -13.37 5.22
CA LEU A 81 9.94 -12.48 5.80
C LEU A 81 10.00 -12.59 7.32
N THR A 82 9.02 -13.22 7.96
CA THR A 82 8.90 -13.28 9.43
C THR A 82 10.20 -13.66 10.15
N PRO A 83 10.99 -14.67 9.69
CA PRO A 83 12.23 -15.05 10.37
C PRO A 83 13.35 -14.01 10.27
N SER A 84 13.26 -13.08 9.33
CA SER A 84 14.31 -12.12 8.99
C SER A 84 13.98 -10.67 9.38
N LEU A 85 12.79 -10.42 9.92
CA LEU A 85 12.31 -9.08 10.25
C LEU A 85 12.56 -8.64 11.71
N ASP A 86 13.29 -9.43 12.49
CA ASP A 86 13.59 -9.15 13.91
C ASP A 86 12.32 -8.73 14.70
N LEU A 87 11.27 -9.55 14.61
CA LEU A 87 9.97 -9.21 15.16
C LEU A 87 9.88 -9.56 16.66
N PRO A 88 9.08 -8.81 17.45
CA PRO A 88 8.82 -9.15 18.83
C PRO A 88 8.29 -10.58 18.99
N VAL A 89 8.90 -11.35 19.89
CA VAL A 89 8.51 -12.74 20.15
C VAL A 89 7.10 -12.79 20.74
N LYS A 90 6.16 -13.36 19.98
CA LYS A 90 4.75 -13.53 20.35
C LYS A 90 4.26 -14.91 19.93
N LYS A 91 3.12 -15.36 20.49
CA LYS A 91 2.49 -16.64 20.11
C LYS A 91 2.18 -16.74 18.62
N LYS A 92 1.72 -15.64 18.03
CA LYS A 92 1.63 -15.44 16.58
C LYS A 92 2.53 -14.25 16.24
N PRO A 93 3.44 -14.39 15.26
CA PRO A 93 4.21 -13.25 14.77
C PRO A 93 3.28 -12.10 14.36
N PRO A 94 3.56 -10.86 14.78
CA PRO A 94 2.79 -9.71 14.30
C PRO A 94 3.08 -9.47 12.81
N GLU A 95 2.09 -8.96 12.08
CA GLU A 95 2.34 -8.40 10.76
C GLU A 95 3.16 -7.10 10.89
N THR A 96 3.78 -6.72 9.78
CA THR A 96 4.63 -5.54 9.73
C THR A 96 4.00 -4.36 9.02
N ASP A 97 2.86 -4.51 8.33
CA ASP A 97 2.17 -3.39 7.66
C ASP A 97 3.11 -2.80 6.60
N ILE A 98 3.54 -3.62 5.63
CA ILE A 98 4.46 -3.18 4.56
C ILE A 98 3.67 -2.27 3.63
N GLU A 99 4.07 -1.01 3.48
CA GLU A 99 3.30 0.03 2.77
C GLU A 99 3.95 0.50 1.47
N ALA A 100 5.25 0.20 1.25
CA ALA A 100 5.91 0.62 0.02
C ALA A 100 7.13 -0.25 -0.31
N GLY A 101 7.42 -0.33 -1.61
CA GLY A 101 8.61 -0.99 -2.15
C GLY A 101 9.22 -0.17 -3.28
N SER A 102 10.55 -0.09 -3.35
CA SER A 102 11.24 0.51 -4.50
C SER A 102 12.60 -0.11 -4.74
N ARG A 103 12.97 -0.25 -6.01
CA ARG A 103 14.31 -0.70 -6.41
C ARG A 103 15.31 0.45 -6.37
N LEU A 104 16.54 0.17 -5.91
CA LEU A 104 17.71 1.01 -6.13
C LEU A 104 18.91 0.09 -6.37
N GLY A 105 19.42 0.08 -7.60
CA GLY A 105 20.44 -0.87 -8.04
C GLY A 105 19.96 -2.32 -7.94
N ASN A 106 20.67 -3.11 -7.12
CA ASN A 106 20.44 -4.55 -6.95
C ASN A 106 19.61 -4.90 -5.71
N LEU A 107 19.13 -3.87 -4.99
CA LEU A 107 18.30 -4.01 -3.82
C LEU A 107 16.89 -3.50 -4.10
N ALA A 108 15.90 -4.22 -3.57
CA ALA A 108 14.57 -3.71 -3.33
C ALA A 108 14.48 -3.27 -1.87
N PHE A 109 14.18 -2.00 -1.63
CA PHE A 109 13.93 -1.48 -0.30
C PHE A 109 12.44 -1.52 0.00
N TRP A 110 12.12 -1.78 1.26
CA TRP A 110 10.76 -1.93 1.75
C TRP A 110 10.57 -1.08 3.00
N LEU A 111 9.40 -0.45 3.06
CA LEU A 111 9.01 0.47 4.12
C LEU A 111 7.68 0.01 4.70
N THR A 112 7.62 -0.12 6.02
CA THR A 112 6.36 -0.38 6.73
C THR A 112 5.68 0.92 7.14
N SER A 113 4.50 0.86 7.78
CA SER A 113 3.68 2.06 8.00
C SER A 113 4.27 3.14 8.88
N HIS A 114 5.12 2.78 9.86
CA HIS A 114 5.70 3.70 10.85
C HIS A 114 4.66 4.52 11.65
N GLY A 115 3.37 4.25 11.48
CA GLY A 115 2.27 4.89 12.17
C GLY A 115 1.95 4.23 13.50
N ARG A 116 1.04 4.87 14.25
CA ARG A 116 0.35 4.21 15.35
C ARG A 116 -0.66 3.20 14.82
N ASN A 117 -1.17 2.34 15.69
CA ASN A 117 -2.41 1.63 15.36
C ASN A 117 -3.63 2.56 15.50
N SER A 118 -4.82 2.05 15.17
CA SER A 118 -6.09 2.77 15.30
C SER A 118 -6.43 3.23 16.72
N ALA A 119 -5.74 2.72 17.75
CA ALA A 119 -5.88 3.13 19.15
C ALA A 119 -4.76 4.09 19.62
N GLY A 120 -3.93 4.61 18.71
CA GLY A 120 -2.82 5.53 19.03
C GLY A 120 -1.61 4.86 19.69
N LYS A 121 -1.55 3.53 19.71
CA LYS A 121 -0.46 2.77 20.36
C LYS A 121 0.68 2.51 19.39
N LYS A 122 1.92 2.70 19.86
CA LYS A 122 3.14 2.32 19.13
C LYS A 122 3.11 0.82 18.84
N GLN A 123 3.43 0.45 17.60
CA GLN A 123 3.58 -0.94 17.17
C GLN A 123 5.03 -1.19 16.77
N PRO A 124 5.91 -1.68 17.66
CA PRO A 124 7.31 -1.90 17.32
C PRO A 124 7.54 -2.80 16.11
N ALA A 125 6.62 -3.71 15.80
CA ALA A 125 6.69 -4.57 14.61
C ALA A 125 6.50 -3.80 13.28
N ARG A 126 5.81 -2.65 13.31
CA ARG A 126 5.51 -1.82 12.13
C ARG A 126 6.54 -0.71 11.88
N LEU A 127 7.68 -0.76 12.58
CA LEU A 127 8.79 0.17 12.44
C LEU A 127 9.96 -0.56 11.79
N ARG A 128 9.83 -0.90 10.50
CA ARG A 128 10.84 -1.63 9.75
C ARG A 128 11.11 -0.90 8.44
N PHE A 129 12.37 -0.57 8.24
CA PHE A 129 12.92 -0.24 6.94
C PHE A 129 13.98 -1.28 6.61
N PHE A 130 13.80 -2.03 5.52
CA PHE A 130 14.67 -3.15 5.20
C PHE A 130 14.87 -3.28 3.69
N ALA A 131 15.74 -4.18 3.28
CA ALA A 131 15.97 -4.47 1.88
C ALA A 131 15.97 -5.97 1.59
N THR A 132 15.63 -6.33 0.36
CA THR A 132 15.82 -7.66 -0.20
C THR A 132 16.72 -7.60 -1.43
N GLY A 133 17.51 -8.64 -1.67
CA GLY A 133 18.22 -8.81 -2.94
C GLY A 133 17.23 -9.16 -4.06
N VAL A 134 17.43 -8.57 -5.25
CA VAL A 134 16.55 -8.78 -6.42
C VAL A 134 17.31 -9.07 -7.72
N GLU A 135 18.59 -9.41 -7.63
CA GLU A 135 19.41 -9.80 -8.80
C GLU A 135 18.95 -11.13 -9.39
N ASP A 136 18.54 -12.05 -8.52
CA ASP A 136 17.96 -13.32 -8.91
C ASP A 136 16.48 -13.35 -8.49
N PRO A 137 15.55 -13.25 -9.44
CA PRO A 137 14.12 -13.36 -9.14
C PRO A 137 13.77 -14.64 -8.38
N GLU A 138 14.54 -15.73 -8.56
CA GLU A 138 14.32 -17.01 -7.88
C GLU A 138 14.69 -16.97 -6.39
N HIS A 139 15.54 -16.03 -5.97
CA HIS A 139 16.09 -15.96 -4.62
C HIS A 139 15.96 -14.55 -4.01
N VAL A 140 14.72 -14.09 -3.83
CA VAL A 140 14.42 -12.88 -3.07
C VAL A 140 14.58 -13.17 -1.57
N GLN A 141 15.51 -12.48 -0.91
CA GLN A 141 15.82 -12.65 0.51
C GLN A 141 16.22 -11.33 1.16
N VAL A 142 15.97 -11.18 2.45
CA VAL A 142 16.40 -10.00 3.22
C VAL A 142 17.93 -9.88 3.21
N VAL A 143 18.40 -8.65 3.03
CA VAL A 143 19.82 -8.29 3.05
C VAL A 143 20.07 -7.35 4.22
N GLY A 144 21.19 -7.59 4.93
CA GLY A 144 21.54 -6.80 6.11
C GLY A 144 20.61 -7.10 7.28
N GLN A 145 20.20 -6.06 8.01
CA GLN A 145 19.26 -6.14 9.12
C GLN A 145 18.13 -5.12 8.94
N PRO A 146 16.89 -5.45 9.35
CA PRO A 146 15.81 -4.47 9.37
C PRO A 146 16.16 -3.32 10.31
N TYR A 147 16.08 -2.10 9.79
CA TYR A 147 16.29 -0.88 10.54
C TYR A 147 15.03 -0.48 11.28
N THR A 148 15.16 -0.16 12.57
CA THR A 148 14.03 0.07 13.48
C THR A 148 13.92 1.49 14.02
N GLN A 149 14.87 2.36 13.65
CA GLN A 149 15.00 3.72 14.18
C GLN A 149 14.65 4.81 13.14
N LEU A 150 14.10 4.44 11.97
CA LEU A 150 13.83 5.41 10.89
C LEU A 150 12.88 6.52 11.36
N LEU A 151 11.84 6.17 12.11
CA LEU A 151 10.90 7.16 12.65
C LEU A 151 11.58 8.06 13.68
N GLU A 152 12.35 7.49 14.60
CA GLU A 152 13.12 8.24 15.59
C GLU A 152 14.08 9.24 14.93
N ASP A 153 14.79 8.81 13.89
CA ASP A 153 15.69 9.68 13.12
C ASP A 153 14.93 10.80 12.39
N LEU A 154 13.78 10.49 11.76
CA LEU A 154 12.91 11.50 11.14
C LEU A 154 12.45 12.56 12.15
N LEU A 155 12.08 12.14 13.36
CA LEU A 155 11.64 13.06 14.42
C LEU A 155 12.79 13.88 15.02
N ALA A 156 14.00 13.34 15.03
CA ALA A 156 15.19 13.99 15.57
C ALA A 156 15.81 15.02 14.60
N ASP A 157 15.54 14.92 13.30
CA ASP A 157 16.08 15.84 12.32
C ASP A 157 15.49 17.25 12.47
N ALA A 158 16.33 18.22 12.82
CA ALA A 158 15.91 19.60 13.05
C ALA A 158 15.25 20.26 11.83
N ARG A 159 15.56 19.80 10.61
CA ARG A 159 14.93 20.31 9.38
C ARG A 159 13.47 19.88 9.29
N LEU A 160 13.10 18.79 9.93
CA LEU A 160 11.74 18.25 9.91
C LEU A 160 10.82 18.82 11.00
N ALA A 161 11.39 19.52 11.99
CA ALA A 161 10.63 20.14 13.08
C ALA A 161 9.46 21.05 12.62
N PRO A 162 9.59 21.87 11.56
CA PRO A 162 8.49 22.74 11.09
C PRO A 162 7.27 22.00 10.51
N TYR A 163 7.39 20.71 10.18
CA TYR A 163 6.35 19.93 9.51
C TYR A 163 5.41 19.19 10.47
N GLY A 164 5.60 19.36 11.78
CA GLY A 164 4.66 18.87 12.79
C GLY A 164 4.70 17.37 13.05
N LEU A 165 5.73 16.64 12.58
CA LEU A 165 5.80 15.18 12.68
C LEU A 165 5.79 14.70 14.14
N ALA A 166 6.46 15.40 15.04
CA ALA A 166 6.50 15.04 16.47
C ALA A 166 5.13 15.15 17.16
N GLN A 167 4.30 16.10 16.74
CA GLN A 167 2.94 16.27 17.24
C GLN A 167 1.97 15.26 16.61
N ALA A 168 2.24 14.85 15.37
CA ALA A 168 1.45 13.88 14.62
C ALA A 168 1.68 12.43 15.06
N GLU A 169 2.92 12.09 15.43
CA GLU A 169 3.34 10.73 15.77
C GLU A 169 2.55 10.02 16.88
N PRO A 170 2.07 10.68 17.96
CA PRO A 170 1.27 10.00 18.97
C PRO A 170 -0.17 9.71 18.55
N LEU A 171 -0.65 10.28 17.43
CA LEU A 171 -2.05 10.17 17.00
C LEU A 171 -2.28 8.91 16.14
N PRO A 172 -3.50 8.33 16.14
CA PRO A 172 -3.85 7.29 15.18
C PRO A 172 -3.72 7.80 13.73
N PRO A 173 -3.27 6.98 12.76
CA PRO A 173 -2.97 7.43 11.39
C PRO A 173 -4.14 8.06 10.64
N LYS A 174 -5.37 7.59 10.90
CA LYS A 174 -6.59 8.08 10.26
C LYS A 174 -7.27 9.23 11.00
N GLU A 175 -6.76 9.62 12.16
CA GLU A 175 -7.24 10.81 12.86
C GLU A 175 -6.66 12.08 12.22
N PRO A 176 -7.35 13.23 12.27
CA PRO A 176 -6.85 14.49 11.72
C PRO A 176 -5.44 14.82 12.23
N GLY A 177 -4.49 14.87 11.30
CA GLY A 177 -3.09 15.19 11.60
C GLY A 177 -2.24 14.02 12.10
N GLY A 178 -2.74 12.79 12.12
CA GLY A 178 -1.92 11.62 12.46
C GLY A 178 -0.82 11.34 11.44
N LEU A 179 0.30 10.79 11.89
CA LEU A 179 1.42 10.43 11.02
C LEU A 179 1.13 9.11 10.29
N ASN A 180 1.27 9.14 8.96
CA ASN A 180 1.29 7.93 8.14
C ASN A 180 2.23 8.07 6.94
N ILE A 181 3.07 7.05 6.73
CA ILE A 181 4.06 6.98 5.66
C ILE A 181 3.68 5.81 4.75
N GLU A 182 3.41 6.11 3.48
CA GLU A 182 2.92 5.12 2.50
C GLU A 182 3.61 5.25 1.13
N GLY A 183 4.40 6.31 0.91
CA GLY A 183 5.14 6.49 -0.33
C GLY A 183 6.63 6.18 -0.16
N MET A 184 7.22 5.46 -1.11
CA MET A 184 8.68 5.40 -1.24
C MET A 184 9.12 5.16 -2.67
N THR A 185 10.13 5.90 -3.14
CA THR A 185 10.78 5.56 -4.42
C THR A 185 12.23 6.01 -4.50
N ALA A 186 13.02 5.46 -5.43
CA ALA A 186 14.38 5.92 -5.69
C ALA A 186 14.39 7.35 -6.21
N MET A 187 15.34 8.15 -5.72
CA MET A 187 15.59 9.49 -6.25
C MET A 187 16.12 9.41 -7.69
N LEU A 188 15.69 10.36 -8.53
CA LEU A 188 16.09 10.46 -9.94
C LEU A 188 17.42 11.17 -10.15
N ASP A 189 17.77 12.10 -9.27
CA ASP A 189 18.88 13.06 -9.41
C ASP A 189 20.12 12.68 -8.58
N ALA A 190 19.97 11.82 -7.58
CA ALA A 190 21.05 11.33 -6.74
C ALA A 190 20.75 9.92 -6.21
N PRO A 191 21.77 9.14 -5.77
CA PRO A 191 21.53 7.90 -5.05
C PRO A 191 20.75 8.15 -3.75
N GLY A 192 19.70 7.36 -3.53
CA GLY A 192 18.90 7.37 -2.30
C GLY A 192 17.42 7.20 -2.60
N MET A 193 16.59 7.46 -1.59
CA MET A 193 15.13 7.28 -1.67
C MET A 193 14.40 8.58 -1.33
N LEU A 194 13.20 8.75 -1.85
CA LEU A 194 12.19 9.68 -1.37
C LEU A 194 11.22 8.90 -0.48
N ILE A 195 10.91 9.44 0.69
CA ILE A 195 9.86 8.95 1.60
C ILE A 195 8.67 9.90 1.50
N GLY A 196 7.50 9.40 1.14
CA GLY A 196 6.26 10.15 0.96
C GLY A 196 5.27 9.92 2.09
N PHE A 197 4.72 11.02 2.61
CA PHE A 197 3.77 10.99 3.72
C PHE A 197 2.34 11.11 3.18
N ARG A 198 1.47 10.19 3.61
CA ARG A 198 0.03 10.40 3.50
C ARG A 198 -0.42 11.50 4.45
N SER A 199 0.13 11.52 5.66
CA SER A 199 -0.23 12.49 6.68
C SER A 199 0.91 12.66 7.70
N PRO A 200 0.99 13.79 8.41
CA PRO A 200 0.14 14.98 8.30
C PRO A 200 0.37 15.78 7.01
N LEU A 201 -0.60 16.61 6.65
CA LEU A 201 -0.39 17.66 5.65
C LEU A 201 0.15 18.91 6.32
N THR A 202 1.13 19.56 5.70
CA THR A 202 1.64 20.86 6.14
C THR A 202 1.12 21.93 5.19
N GLN A 203 0.34 22.89 5.70
CA GLN A 203 -0.29 23.93 4.88
C GLN A 203 -1.12 23.38 3.71
N GLY A 204 -1.76 22.21 3.88
CA GLY A 204 -2.53 21.54 2.84
C GLY A 204 -1.71 20.77 1.80
N LYS A 205 -0.39 20.69 1.97
CA LYS A 205 0.55 20.02 1.06
C LYS A 205 1.09 18.73 1.67
N ALA A 206 1.39 17.74 0.83
CA ALA A 206 2.00 16.49 1.27
C ALA A 206 3.52 16.63 1.44
N LEU A 207 4.08 15.95 2.43
CA LEU A 207 5.52 15.97 2.69
C LEU A 207 6.24 14.84 1.94
N VAL A 208 7.39 15.16 1.36
CA VAL A 208 8.38 14.20 0.88
C VAL A 208 9.73 14.49 1.53
N VAL A 209 10.41 13.45 1.99
CA VAL A 209 11.72 13.54 2.66
C VAL A 209 12.73 12.66 1.94
N PRO A 210 13.86 13.21 1.43
CA PRO A 210 14.94 12.40 0.89
C PRO A 210 15.66 11.62 1.98
N LEU A 211 15.85 10.32 1.82
CA LEU A 211 16.76 9.45 2.57
C LEU A 211 18.03 9.22 1.74
N LEU A 212 19.15 9.77 2.22
CA LEU A 212 20.40 9.88 1.46
C LEU A 212 21.31 8.66 1.56
N ASN A 213 21.08 7.77 2.52
CA ASN A 213 21.96 6.62 2.80
C ASN A 213 21.21 5.30 3.04
N PRO A 214 20.18 4.94 2.24
CA PRO A 214 19.33 3.79 2.52
C PRO A 214 20.13 2.47 2.62
N GLU A 215 21.16 2.29 1.79
CA GLU A 215 21.98 1.07 1.81
C GLU A 215 22.81 0.95 3.11
N ALA A 216 23.45 2.04 3.55
CA ALA A 216 24.20 2.04 4.81
C ALA A 216 23.28 1.84 6.04
N VAL A 217 22.03 2.30 5.95
CA VAL A 217 21.01 2.07 6.98
C VAL A 217 20.71 0.59 7.13
N VAL A 218 20.44 -0.13 6.03
CA VAL A 218 20.05 -1.55 6.10
C VAL A 218 21.24 -2.51 6.23
N ARG A 219 22.42 -2.17 5.70
CA ARG A 219 23.60 -3.04 5.77
C ARG A 219 24.38 -2.88 7.08
N ASP A 220 24.59 -1.62 7.48
CA ASP A 220 25.53 -1.28 8.55
C ASP A 220 24.80 -0.83 9.83
N GLY A 221 23.48 -0.63 9.78
CA GLY A 221 22.72 -0.05 10.88
C GLY A 221 23.05 1.43 11.13
N SER A 222 23.59 2.12 10.13
CA SER A 222 23.91 3.55 10.25
C SER A 222 22.65 4.38 10.49
N PRO A 223 22.72 5.48 11.27
CA PRO A 223 21.61 6.44 11.36
C PRO A 223 21.16 6.94 9.98
N ALA A 224 19.85 7.07 9.80
CA ALA A 224 19.28 7.65 8.60
C ALA A 224 19.70 9.12 8.45
N ARG A 225 20.12 9.50 7.25
CA ARG A 225 20.50 10.87 6.91
C ARG A 225 19.51 11.40 5.90
N PHE A 226 18.87 12.52 6.23
CA PHE A 226 17.87 13.11 5.36
C PHE A 226 18.43 14.25 4.50
N GLY A 227 17.80 14.48 3.35
CA GLY A 227 18.01 15.68 2.53
C GLY A 227 17.01 16.78 2.87
N GLU A 228 16.93 17.80 2.01
CA GLU A 228 15.96 18.87 2.19
C GLU A 228 14.52 18.38 1.95
N PRO A 229 13.62 18.51 2.94
CA PRO A 229 12.22 18.13 2.79
C PRO A 229 11.49 19.02 1.79
N ARG A 230 10.49 18.45 1.10
CA ARG A 230 9.69 19.14 0.08
C ARG A 230 8.21 18.99 0.35
N LEU A 231 7.45 20.05 0.05
CA LEU A 231 5.99 20.03 0.12
C LEU A 231 5.39 20.01 -1.28
N LEU A 232 4.52 19.05 -1.53
CA LEU A 232 3.86 18.83 -2.81
C LEU A 232 2.40 19.29 -2.77
N GLU A 233 2.04 20.14 -3.72
CA GLU A 233 0.68 20.65 -3.92
C GLU A 233 -0.19 19.60 -4.60
N LEU A 234 -0.76 18.68 -3.82
CA LEU A 234 -1.62 17.60 -4.32
C LEU A 234 -3.12 17.91 -4.13
N GLY A 235 -3.45 19.18 -3.92
CA GLY A 235 -4.83 19.65 -3.75
C GLY A 235 -5.47 19.17 -2.44
N GLY A 236 -4.72 19.25 -1.33
CA GLY A 236 -5.18 18.80 -0.01
C GLY A 236 -5.15 17.29 0.21
N LEU A 237 -4.41 16.55 -0.63
CA LEU A 237 -4.26 15.11 -0.55
C LEU A 237 -2.86 14.71 -0.06
N GLY A 238 -2.78 13.55 0.58
CA GLY A 238 -1.55 12.89 0.99
C GLY A 238 -1.05 11.90 -0.05
N ILE A 239 0.21 11.46 0.07
CA ILE A 239 0.82 10.44 -0.80
C ILE A 239 0.43 9.05 -0.28
N ARG A 240 -0.31 8.28 -1.10
CA ARG A 240 -0.68 6.88 -0.86
C ARG A 240 0.29 5.90 -1.54
N SER A 241 0.95 6.35 -2.59
CA SER A 241 1.98 5.59 -3.30
C SER A 241 2.87 6.51 -4.11
N LEU A 242 4.13 6.12 -4.30
CA LEU A 242 5.14 6.88 -5.00
C LEU A 242 6.03 5.93 -5.83
N SER A 243 6.25 6.22 -7.10
CA SER A 243 7.20 5.47 -7.93
C SER A 243 7.97 6.36 -8.89
N SER A 244 9.24 6.08 -9.13
CA SER A 244 10.01 6.64 -10.23
C SER A 244 9.64 5.91 -11.52
N TRP A 245 9.48 6.68 -12.59
CA TRP A 245 9.10 6.16 -13.88
C TRP A 245 9.57 7.12 -14.98
N ARG A 246 10.47 6.64 -15.83
CA ARG A 246 10.95 7.34 -17.03
C ARG A 246 11.40 8.80 -16.77
N GLY A 247 12.23 9.00 -15.74
CA GLY A 247 12.79 10.32 -15.43
C GLY A 247 11.82 11.30 -14.77
N ARG A 248 10.69 10.81 -14.26
CA ARG A 248 9.73 11.56 -13.42
C ARG A 248 9.21 10.64 -12.32
N TYR A 249 8.44 11.20 -11.41
CA TYR A 249 7.73 10.49 -10.36
C TYR A 249 6.25 10.38 -10.69
N LEU A 250 5.65 9.26 -10.29
CA LEU A 250 4.23 9.01 -10.24
C LEU A 250 3.79 9.06 -8.79
N ILE A 251 2.69 9.77 -8.52
CA ILE A 251 2.17 9.94 -7.17
C ILE A 251 0.70 9.56 -7.20
N MET A 252 0.34 8.50 -6.47
CA MET A 252 -1.05 8.27 -6.14
C MET A 252 -1.37 9.06 -4.88
N ALA A 253 -2.23 10.07 -5.01
CA ALA A 253 -2.60 10.94 -3.91
C ALA A 253 -4.03 10.62 -3.43
N GLY A 254 -4.27 10.65 -2.13
CA GLY A 254 -5.57 10.32 -1.53
C GLY A 254 -5.84 11.02 -0.19
N ALA A 255 -7.04 10.81 0.36
CA ALA A 255 -7.43 11.39 1.65
C ALA A 255 -6.56 10.89 2.81
N THR A 256 -6.33 11.75 3.80
CA THR A 256 -5.56 11.42 5.00
C THR A 256 -6.35 10.56 6.00
N ALA A 257 -7.63 10.84 6.20
CA ALA A 257 -8.49 10.08 7.13
C ALA A 257 -9.34 9.01 6.40
N SER A 258 -10.32 9.47 5.61
CA SER A 258 -11.17 8.67 4.71
C SER A 258 -11.94 9.60 3.76
N GLU A 259 -12.50 9.05 2.67
CA GLU A 259 -13.45 9.72 1.75
C GLU A 259 -12.94 10.88 0.87
N ALA A 260 -11.82 10.70 0.17
CA ALA A 260 -11.61 11.44 -1.09
C ALA A 260 -11.24 10.49 -2.21
N LYS A 261 -11.68 10.82 -3.43
CA LYS A 261 -11.24 10.12 -4.64
C LYS A 261 -9.73 10.29 -4.79
N SER A 262 -9.04 9.17 -4.97
CA SER A 262 -7.63 9.18 -5.32
C SER A 262 -7.41 9.94 -6.63
N ARG A 263 -6.24 10.57 -6.76
CA ARG A 263 -5.83 11.30 -7.95
C ARG A 263 -4.39 10.94 -8.28
N LEU A 264 -4.15 10.63 -9.55
CA LEU A 264 -2.80 10.40 -10.06
C LEU A 264 -2.15 11.74 -10.44
N PHE A 265 -0.90 11.91 -10.06
CA PHE A 265 -0.04 13.02 -10.48
C PHE A 265 1.25 12.50 -11.09
N THR A 266 1.84 13.31 -11.97
CA THR A 266 3.25 13.20 -12.35
C THR A 266 4.03 14.35 -11.72
N TRP A 267 5.30 14.13 -11.40
CA TRP A 267 6.17 15.18 -10.85
C TRP A 267 7.59 15.02 -11.39
N LYS A 268 8.18 16.08 -11.96
CA LYS A 268 9.53 16.02 -12.52
C LYS A 268 10.63 15.90 -11.45
N GLY A 269 10.32 16.22 -10.20
CA GLY A 269 11.30 16.32 -9.14
C GLY A 269 11.72 17.76 -8.87
N GLY A 270 12.66 17.94 -7.95
CA GLY A 270 13.19 19.27 -7.62
C GLY A 270 12.09 20.25 -7.17
N ASP A 271 12.10 21.44 -7.77
CA ASP A 271 11.16 22.53 -7.44
C ASP A 271 9.95 22.58 -8.39
N ASP A 272 9.83 21.63 -9.34
CA ASP A 272 8.69 21.56 -10.24
C ASP A 272 7.39 21.25 -9.47
N ALA A 273 6.27 21.78 -9.95
CA ALA A 273 4.96 21.45 -9.41
C ALA A 273 4.49 20.06 -9.91
N PRO A 274 3.87 19.23 -9.04
CA PRO A 274 3.16 18.05 -9.50
C PRO A 274 2.00 18.43 -10.44
N VAL A 275 1.81 17.65 -11.50
CA VAL A 275 0.77 17.85 -12.52
C VAL A 275 -0.23 16.69 -12.45
N PRO A 276 -1.54 16.97 -12.29
CA PRO A 276 -2.55 15.91 -12.24
C PRO A 276 -2.69 15.22 -13.60
N VAL A 277 -2.99 13.92 -13.60
CA VAL A 277 -3.22 13.10 -14.80
C VAL A 277 -4.70 12.70 -14.88
N PRO A 278 -5.61 13.62 -15.29
CA PRO A 278 -7.05 13.36 -15.27
C PRO A 278 -7.51 12.35 -16.33
N SER A 279 -6.65 12.00 -17.28
CA SER A 279 -6.94 11.02 -18.33
C SER A 279 -7.00 9.57 -17.82
N VAL A 280 -6.46 9.30 -16.63
CA VAL A 280 -6.49 7.96 -16.02
C VAL A 280 -7.77 7.81 -15.19
N ASP A 281 -8.62 6.88 -15.60
CA ASP A 281 -9.83 6.54 -14.85
C ASP A 281 -9.51 5.58 -13.70
N LEU A 282 -9.77 6.03 -12.47
CA LEU A 282 -9.58 5.26 -11.24
C LEU A 282 -10.90 4.68 -10.72
N SER A 283 -11.98 4.76 -11.50
CA SER A 283 -13.29 4.26 -11.08
C SER A 283 -13.25 2.75 -10.83
N GLY A 284 -13.68 2.33 -9.64
CA GLY A 284 -13.78 0.92 -9.27
C GLY A 284 -12.47 0.26 -8.86
N VAL A 285 -11.37 1.01 -8.78
CA VAL A 285 -10.07 0.57 -8.23
C VAL A 285 -9.61 1.52 -7.12
N ASN A 286 -8.82 1.01 -6.18
CA ASN A 286 -8.21 1.79 -5.10
C ASN A 286 -6.69 1.59 -5.14
N PRO A 287 -5.95 2.25 -6.07
CA PRO A 287 -4.54 1.94 -6.22
C PRO A 287 -3.71 2.42 -5.02
N GLU A 288 -2.89 1.53 -4.48
CA GLU A 288 -1.96 1.81 -3.37
C GLU A 288 -0.52 1.38 -3.71
N ALA A 289 -0.31 0.69 -4.83
CA ALA A 289 1.02 0.40 -5.36
C ALA A 289 1.11 0.55 -6.89
N PHE A 290 2.34 0.67 -7.37
CA PHE A 290 2.67 0.71 -8.78
C PHE A 290 3.63 -0.41 -9.14
N PHE A 291 3.44 -1.02 -10.31
CA PHE A 291 4.53 -1.68 -11.04
C PHE A 291 4.87 -0.85 -12.28
N THR A 292 6.09 -0.34 -12.32
CA THR A 292 6.61 0.59 -13.33
C THR A 292 7.79 -0.04 -14.07
N PRO A 293 7.56 -1.02 -14.96
CA PRO A 293 8.65 -1.72 -15.62
C PRO A 293 9.44 -0.82 -16.57
N ASP A 294 10.76 -0.93 -16.53
CA ASP A 294 11.66 -0.15 -17.40
C ASP A 294 11.42 -0.39 -18.90
N THR A 295 10.90 -1.57 -19.23
CA THR A 295 10.68 -2.03 -20.62
C THR A 295 9.35 -1.60 -21.23
N SER A 296 8.48 -0.92 -20.47
CA SER A 296 7.13 -0.52 -20.92
C SER A 296 6.88 0.96 -20.72
N GLU A 297 6.05 1.54 -21.58
CA GLU A 297 5.45 2.86 -21.34
C GLU A 297 4.18 2.75 -20.49
N ASP A 298 3.48 1.62 -20.58
CA ASP A 298 2.38 1.35 -19.66
C ASP A 298 2.92 1.03 -18.27
N ILE A 299 2.17 1.48 -17.26
CA ILE A 299 2.34 1.09 -15.87
C ILE A 299 1.23 0.14 -15.46
N LEU A 300 1.42 -0.58 -14.37
CA LEU A 300 0.36 -1.38 -13.74
C LEU A 300 0.01 -0.74 -12.39
N LEU A 301 -1.22 -0.22 -12.29
CA LEU A 301 -1.80 0.25 -11.03
C LEU A 301 -2.27 -0.95 -10.22
N LEU A 302 -1.78 -1.13 -9.00
CA LEU A 302 -2.15 -2.25 -8.13
C LEU A 302 -3.14 -1.76 -7.07
N SER A 303 -4.30 -2.40 -7.02
CA SER A 303 -5.43 -2.02 -6.17
C SER A 303 -5.35 -2.69 -4.80
N ASP A 304 -5.57 -1.93 -3.73
CA ASP A 304 -6.06 -2.46 -2.47
C ASP A 304 -7.53 -2.86 -2.66
N ASP A 305 -7.74 -4.18 -2.73
CA ASP A 305 -9.06 -4.81 -2.85
C ASP A 305 -9.48 -5.50 -1.55
N GLY A 306 -8.85 -5.21 -0.41
CA GLY A 306 -9.13 -5.84 0.87
C GLY A 306 -10.59 -5.79 1.30
N THR A 307 -11.26 -4.68 0.98
CA THR A 307 -12.69 -4.46 1.28
C THR A 307 -13.65 -4.96 0.20
N VAL A 308 -13.14 -5.42 -0.95
CA VAL A 308 -13.96 -5.99 -2.03
C VAL A 308 -14.63 -7.27 -1.54
N GLN A 309 -15.93 -7.40 -1.81
CA GLN A 309 -16.70 -8.58 -1.40
C GLN A 309 -16.43 -9.76 -2.33
N VAL A 310 -15.97 -10.87 -1.76
CA VAL A 310 -15.86 -12.17 -2.40
C VAL A 310 -16.79 -13.13 -1.68
N ASP A 311 -17.81 -13.64 -2.38
CA ASP A 311 -18.84 -14.53 -1.79
C ASP A 311 -19.49 -13.97 -0.52
N GLY A 312 -19.66 -12.64 -0.46
CA GLY A 312 -20.29 -11.94 0.67
C GLY A 312 -19.36 -11.71 1.88
N VAL A 313 -18.05 -11.92 1.72
CA VAL A 313 -17.03 -11.63 2.74
C VAL A 313 -15.96 -10.72 2.14
N GLU A 314 -15.57 -9.67 2.87
CA GLU A 314 -14.42 -8.81 2.51
C GLU A 314 -13.19 -9.68 2.19
N CYS A 315 -12.51 -9.40 1.07
CA CYS A 315 -11.39 -10.18 0.58
C CYS A 315 -10.36 -10.45 1.67
N LYS A 316 -9.97 -9.43 2.45
CA LYS A 316 -8.96 -9.59 3.50
C LYS A 316 -9.39 -10.47 4.67
N ARG A 317 -10.71 -10.60 4.88
CA ARG A 317 -11.31 -11.48 5.89
C ARG A 317 -11.47 -12.92 5.40
N GLN A 318 -11.14 -13.22 4.14
CA GLN A 318 -11.14 -14.58 3.64
C GLN A 318 -10.15 -15.45 4.40
N LYS A 319 -10.63 -16.61 4.85
CA LYS A 319 -9.79 -17.60 5.55
C LYS A 319 -9.05 -18.52 4.58
N ASP A 320 -9.63 -18.76 3.41
CA ASP A 320 -9.00 -19.52 2.34
C ASP A 320 -8.14 -18.57 1.48
N PRO A 321 -6.81 -18.72 1.47
CA PRO A 321 -5.94 -17.91 0.60
C PRO A 321 -6.28 -18.01 -0.89
N ALA A 322 -6.93 -19.10 -1.34
CA ALA A 322 -7.36 -19.24 -2.73
C ALA A 322 -8.52 -18.29 -3.11
N LEU A 323 -9.22 -17.71 -2.12
CA LEU A 323 -10.26 -16.71 -2.35
C LEU A 323 -9.74 -15.27 -2.26
N LYS A 324 -8.50 -15.08 -1.78
CA LYS A 324 -7.85 -13.78 -1.73
C LYS A 324 -7.36 -13.38 -3.12
N ARG A 325 -7.68 -12.17 -3.54
CA ARG A 325 -7.27 -11.63 -4.84
C ARG A 325 -7.25 -10.10 -4.84
N PHE A 326 -6.36 -9.54 -5.62
CA PHE A 326 -6.33 -8.12 -5.93
C PHE A 326 -6.21 -7.90 -7.44
N ARG A 327 -6.59 -6.71 -7.89
CA ARG A 327 -6.56 -6.31 -9.30
C ARG A 327 -5.36 -5.42 -9.60
N GLY A 328 -4.74 -5.65 -10.74
CA GLY A 328 -3.85 -4.71 -11.41
C GLY A 328 -4.50 -4.17 -12.67
N VAL A 329 -4.36 -2.87 -12.97
CA VAL A 329 -4.88 -2.25 -14.20
C VAL A 329 -3.73 -1.65 -15.02
N TRP A 330 -3.45 -2.25 -16.17
CA TRP A 330 -2.46 -1.71 -17.10
C TRP A 330 -2.98 -0.39 -17.69
N THR A 331 -2.18 0.66 -17.50
CA THR A 331 -2.56 2.04 -17.76
C THR A 331 -1.48 2.72 -18.57
N ALA A 332 -1.84 3.21 -19.75
CA ALA A 332 -1.00 4.11 -20.53
C ALA A 332 -0.98 5.50 -19.88
N LEU A 333 0.19 6.11 -19.81
CA LEU A 333 0.36 7.46 -19.29
C LEU A 333 0.70 8.43 -20.42
N PRO A 334 0.34 9.72 -20.31
CA PRO A 334 0.69 10.70 -21.32
C PRO A 334 2.22 10.88 -21.39
N GLU A 335 2.77 10.96 -22.61
CA GLU A 335 4.21 11.12 -22.86
C GLU A 335 4.78 12.41 -22.24
N SER A 336 3.97 13.48 -22.15
CA SER A 336 4.31 14.73 -21.49
C SER A 336 3.33 15.05 -20.35
N PRO A 337 3.79 15.70 -19.26
CA PRO A 337 2.91 16.16 -18.19
C PRO A 337 1.84 17.14 -18.66
#